data_AF-A0A966V298-F1
#
_entry.id   AF-A0A966V298-F1
#
_cell.length_a   1.000
_cell.length_b   1.000
_cell.length_c   1.000
_cell.angle_alpha   90.00
_cell.angle_beta   90.00
_cell.angle_gamma   90.00
#
_symmetry.space_group_name_H-M   'P 1'
#
loop_
_entity.id
_entity.type
_entity.pdbx_description
1 polymer ?
#
loop_
_entity_poly.entity_id
_entity_poly.type
_entity_poly.pdbx_seq_one_letter_code
_entity_poly.pdbx_strand_id
1 'polypeptide(L)'
;FGLWKTANGGAVPIFGLPGNPVSSLISYELMARPALRKMMGHTQDLLRPKIRAVLDAPISRKPDGKVHYVRVHGSFTPDGRLHVRDTGPQGSHQLAATALANGLAEVPDGPGLAVGAEVDVLLID
;
A
#
# COMPACT_ATOMS: atom_id res chain seq x y z
N PHE A 1 -8.10 10.00 12.54
CA PHE A 1 -7.15 9.77 13.64
C PHE A 1 -7.49 10.71 14.78
N GLY A 2 -7.15 10.34 16.01
CA GLY A 2 -7.42 11.18 17.18
C GLY A 2 -6.62 10.73 18.40
N LEU A 3 -6.79 11.46 19.50
CA LEU A 3 -6.27 11.10 20.81
C LEU A 3 -7.43 10.96 21.79
N TRP A 4 -7.54 9.80 22.41
CA TRP A 4 -8.42 9.60 23.56
C TRP A 4 -7.71 10.08 24.82
N LYS A 5 -8.27 11.09 25.50
CA LYS A 5 -7.73 11.55 26.78
C LYS A 5 -8.14 10.59 27.90
N THR A 6 -7.18 10.09 28.65
CA THR A 6 -7.42 9.18 29.78
C THR A 6 -7.61 9.98 31.07
N ALA A 7 -8.31 9.40 32.05
CA ALA A 7 -8.63 10.07 33.33
C ALA A 7 -7.39 10.48 34.14
N ASN A 8 -6.25 9.82 33.92
CA ASN A 8 -4.96 10.13 34.55
C ASN A 8 -4.12 11.16 33.77
N GLY A 9 -4.70 11.87 32.80
CA GLY A 9 -4.01 12.90 32.02
C GLY A 9 -3.16 12.38 30.85
N GLY A 10 -3.18 11.07 30.60
CA GLY A 10 -2.55 10.47 29.43
C GLY A 10 -3.37 10.62 28.14
N ALA A 11 -2.79 10.19 27.02
CA ALA A 11 -3.45 10.18 25.72
C ALA A 11 -3.19 8.84 24.99
N VAL A 12 -4.25 8.24 24.45
CA VAL A 12 -4.18 7.00 23.65
C VAL A 12 -4.49 7.33 22.19
N PRO A 13 -3.59 7.03 21.24
CA PRO A 13 -3.87 7.20 19.82
C PRO A 13 -5.04 6.35 19.33
N ILE A 14 -5.94 6.95 18.55
CA ILE A 14 -7.04 6.29 17.85
C ILE A 14 -6.79 6.31 16.34
N PHE A 15 -6.79 5.12 15.74
CA PHE A 15 -6.77 4.92 14.29
C PHE A 15 -8.19 4.56 13.81
N GLY A 16 -8.86 5.51 13.16
CA GLY A 16 -10.14 5.26 12.50
C GLY A 16 -9.89 4.77 11.08
N LEU A 17 -10.06 3.48 10.84
CA LEU A 17 -9.93 2.89 9.50
C LEU A 17 -11.29 2.94 8.77
N PRO A 18 -11.30 3.02 7.42
CA PRO A 18 -12.52 2.96 6.63
C PRO A 18 -13.36 1.68 6.86
N GLY A 19 -14.63 1.67 6.45
CA GLY A 19 -15.43 0.44 6.45
C GLY A 19 -15.05 -0.55 5.34
N ASN A 20 -14.35 -0.07 4.31
CA ASN A 20 -13.94 -0.89 3.17
C ASN A 20 -12.66 -1.68 3.48
N PRO A 21 -12.66 -3.02 3.32
CA PRO A 21 -11.51 -3.84 3.70
C PRO A 21 -10.19 -3.48 2.99
N VAL A 22 -10.25 -3.16 1.69
CA VAL A 22 -9.06 -2.79 0.91
C VAL A 22 -8.54 -1.43 1.36
N SER A 23 -9.42 -0.44 1.51
CA SER A 23 -9.05 0.88 2.02
C SER A 23 -8.48 0.81 3.44
N SER A 24 -8.99 -0.10 4.28
CA SER A 24 -8.50 -0.32 5.64
C SER A 24 -7.14 -0.95 5.69
N LEU A 25 -6.84 -1.93 4.82
CA LEU A 25 -5.50 -2.48 4.70
C LEU A 25 -4.49 -1.40 4.29
N ILE A 26 -4.80 -0.62 3.24
CA ILE A 26 -3.92 0.46 2.76
C ILE A 26 -3.70 1.50 3.87
N SER A 27 -4.78 1.90 4.56
CA SER A 27 -4.70 2.84 5.69
C SER A 27 -3.89 2.29 6.86
N TYR A 28 -3.98 0.98 7.12
CA TYR A 28 -3.17 0.32 8.14
C TYR A 28 -1.70 0.32 7.77
N GLU A 29 -1.33 -0.14 6.57
CA GLU A 29 0.07 -0.24 6.13
C GLU A 29 0.76 1.13 6.09
N LEU A 30 0.07 2.17 5.61
CA LEU A 30 0.65 3.50 5.44
C LEU A 30 0.66 4.34 6.73
N MET A 31 -0.24 4.08 7.68
CA MET A 31 -0.43 4.97 8.85
C MET A 31 -0.39 4.25 10.19
N ALA A 32 -1.19 3.20 10.38
CA ALA A 32 -1.28 2.55 11.68
C ALA A 32 -0.04 1.71 12.00
N ARG A 33 0.42 0.89 11.04
CA ARG A 33 1.61 0.04 11.17
C ARG A 33 2.88 0.84 11.56
N PRO A 34 3.28 1.91 10.86
CA PRO A 34 4.48 2.68 11.24
C PRO A 34 4.34 3.33 12.62
N ALA A 35 3.15 3.82 12.99
CA ALA A 35 2.91 4.39 14.30
C ALA A 35 3.04 3.33 15.41
N LEU A 36 2.46 2.15 15.21
CA LEU A 36 2.58 1.02 16.15
C LEU A 36 4.05 0.57 16.29
N ARG A 37 4.79 0.44 15.19
CA ARG A 37 6.24 0.12 15.24
C ARG A 37 7.01 1.14 16.06
N LYS A 38 6.77 2.43 15.84
CA LYS A 38 7.40 3.49 16.62
C LYS A 38 7.06 3.38 18.12
N MET A 39 5.80 3.11 18.45
CA MET A 39 5.35 2.93 19.84
C MET A 39 5.96 1.68 20.51
N MET A 40 6.28 0.65 19.74
CA MET A 40 7.01 -0.54 20.20
C MET A 40 8.52 -0.31 20.34
N GLY A 41 9.01 0.91 20.09
CA GLY A 41 10.43 1.27 20.25
C GLY A 41 11.29 1.04 19.01
N HIS A 42 10.72 0.68 17.85
CA HIS A 42 11.48 0.66 16.62
C HIS A 42 11.92 2.07 16.23
N THR A 43 13.19 2.22 15.84
CA THR A 43 13.78 3.49 15.39
C THR A 43 14.10 3.49 13.89
N GLN A 44 14.11 2.32 13.27
CA GLN A 44 14.36 2.09 11.85
C GLN A 44 13.22 1.23 11.25
N ASP A 45 13.11 1.26 9.91
CA ASP A 45 12.17 0.42 9.15
C ASP A 45 10.73 0.50 9.64
N LEU A 46 10.26 1.71 9.94
CA LEU A 46 8.89 1.96 10.39
C LEU A 46 7.89 1.70 9.28
N LEU A 47 8.23 2.12 8.06
CA LEU A 47 7.48 1.82 6.85
C LEU A 47 7.95 0.48 6.27
N ARG A 48 7.09 -0.15 5.47
CA ARG A 48 7.50 -1.29 4.66
C ARG A 48 8.57 -0.87 3.63
N PRO A 49 9.47 -1.77 3.22
CA PRO A 49 10.38 -1.49 2.12
C PRO A 49 9.62 -1.10 0.85
N LYS A 50 10.14 -0.09 0.15
CA LYS A 50 9.72 0.25 -1.20
C LYS A 50 10.80 -0.18 -2.18
N ILE A 51 10.41 -0.85 -3.25
CA ILE A 51 11.31 -1.28 -4.32
C ILE A 51 10.78 -0.76 -5.65
N ARG A 52 11.68 -0.29 -6.51
CA ARG A 52 11.37 0.08 -7.89
C ARG A 52 11.14 -1.19 -8.70
N ALA A 53 9.94 -1.32 -9.27
CA ALA A 53 9.54 -2.47 -10.07
C ALA A 53 9.21 -2.09 -11.52
N VAL A 54 9.26 -3.08 -12.41
CA VAL A 54 8.83 -2.98 -13.81
C VAL A 54 7.43 -3.56 -13.95
N LEU A 55 6.55 -2.86 -14.66
CA LEU A 55 5.20 -3.34 -14.96
C LEU A 55 5.19 -4.32 -16.13
N ASP A 56 4.72 -5.54 -15.91
CA ASP A 56 4.51 -6.55 -16.98
C ASP A 56 3.18 -6.37 -17.74
N ALA A 57 2.27 -5.58 -17.17
CA ALA A 57 0.99 -5.22 -17.77
C ALA A 57 0.66 -3.75 -17.48
N PRO A 58 -0.06 -3.06 -18.37
CA PRO A 58 -0.42 -1.67 -18.14
C PRO A 58 -1.42 -1.55 -16.97
N ILE A 59 -1.32 -0.47 -16.22
CA ILE A 59 -2.32 -0.07 -15.22
C ILE A 59 -3.07 1.13 -15.77
N SER A 60 -4.37 0.96 -16.03
CA SER A 60 -5.23 2.05 -16.52
C SER A 60 -5.95 2.73 -15.36
N ARG A 61 -5.95 4.06 -15.34
CA ARG A 61 -6.83 4.85 -14.46
C ARG A 61 -7.23 6.18 -15.12
N LYS A 62 -8.24 6.82 -14.54
CA LYS A 62 -8.63 8.18 -14.94
C LYS A 62 -8.05 9.18 -13.94
N PRO A 63 -7.66 10.38 -14.40
CA PRO A 63 -7.26 11.45 -13.50
C PRO A 63 -8.36 11.76 -12.50
N ASP A 64 -8.03 11.73 -11.21
CA ASP A 64 -8.96 12.02 -10.12
C ASP A 64 -8.29 12.77 -8.95
N GLY A 65 -7.06 13.27 -9.16
CA GLY A 65 -6.29 14.02 -8.18
C GLY A 65 -5.69 13.17 -7.06
N LYS A 66 -5.74 11.83 -7.16
CA LYS A 66 -5.28 10.92 -6.11
C LYS A 66 -4.16 10.01 -6.60
N VAL A 67 -3.27 9.70 -5.68
CA VAL A 67 -2.38 8.54 -5.82
C VAL A 67 -3.20 7.28 -5.55
N HIS A 68 -3.11 6.31 -6.46
CA HIS A 68 -3.78 5.02 -6.32
C HIS A 68 -2.76 3.98 -5.84
N TYR A 69 -3.10 3.26 -4.78
CA TYR A 69 -2.34 2.10 -4.33
C TYR A 69 -2.95 0.85 -4.95
N VAL A 70 -2.36 0.38 -6.05
CA VAL A 70 -2.83 -0.77 -6.82
C VAL A 70 -2.22 -2.05 -6.27
N ARG A 71 -3.04 -3.07 -6.03
CA ARG A 71 -2.56 -4.37 -5.55
C ARG A 71 -1.86 -5.09 -6.68
N VAL A 72 -0.62 -5.49 -6.42
CA VAL A 72 0.22 -6.19 -7.38
C VAL A 72 0.78 -7.47 -6.79
N HIS A 73 1.08 -8.41 -7.68
CA HIS A 73 1.89 -9.57 -7.39
C HIS A 73 3.13 -9.52 -8.26
N GLY A 74 4.29 -9.75 -7.66
CA GLY A 74 5.56 -9.73 -8.36
C GLY A 74 6.60 -10.68 -7.82
N SER A 75 7.64 -10.87 -8.62
CA SER A 75 8.82 -11.64 -8.26
C SER A 75 10.04 -11.05 -8.95
N PHE A 76 11.23 -11.25 -8.37
CA PHE A 76 12.47 -10.92 -9.06
C PHE A 76 12.64 -11.83 -10.28
N THR A 77 13.03 -11.26 -11.42
CA THR A 77 13.31 -12.00 -12.65
C THR A 77 14.82 -12.11 -12.87
N PRO A 78 15.30 -12.89 -13.87
CA PRO A 78 16.72 -13.06 -14.13
C PRO A 78 17.50 -11.77 -14.46
N ASP A 79 16.82 -10.68 -14.80
CA ASP A 79 17.47 -9.38 -15.01
C ASP A 79 17.81 -8.65 -13.69
N GLY A 80 17.46 -9.24 -12.55
CA GLY A 80 17.71 -8.73 -11.21
C GLY A 80 16.69 -7.69 -10.74
N ARG A 81 15.61 -7.45 -11.50
CA ARG A 81 14.57 -6.46 -11.18
C ARG A 81 13.32 -7.14 -10.67
N LEU A 82 12.57 -6.42 -9.84
CA LEU A 82 11.22 -6.83 -9.45
C LEU A 82 10.27 -6.56 -10.62
N HIS A 83 9.62 -7.60 -11.13
CA HIS A 83 8.55 -7.45 -12.11
C HIS A 83 7.21 -7.68 -11.43
N VAL A 84 6.25 -6.80 -11.73
CA VAL A 84 4.93 -6.83 -11.11
C VAL A 84 3.82 -6.75 -12.15
N ARG A 85 2.70 -7.37 -11.83
CA ARG A 85 1.42 -7.21 -12.52
C ARG A 85 0.31 -7.01 -11.50
N ASP A 86 -0.79 -6.39 -11.91
CA ASP A 86 -1.96 -6.32 -11.04
C ASP A 86 -2.50 -7.73 -10.71
N THR A 87 -3.22 -7.83 -9.59
CA THR A 87 -3.85 -9.09 -9.15
C THR A 87 -5.22 -9.31 -9.81
N GLY A 88 -5.49 -8.72 -10.97
CA GLY A 88 -6.81 -8.70 -11.60
C GLY A 88 -7.72 -7.62 -11.01
N PRO A 89 -9.05 -7.86 -10.86
CA PRO A 89 -10.02 -6.83 -10.47
C PRO A 89 -9.63 -6.03 -9.21
N GLN A 90 -9.57 -4.71 -9.36
CA GLN A 90 -9.14 -3.78 -8.30
C GLN A 90 -10.30 -3.19 -7.48
N GLY A 91 -11.49 -3.79 -7.57
CA GLY A 91 -12.65 -3.36 -6.80
C GLY A 91 -12.38 -3.41 -5.29
N SER A 92 -12.84 -2.38 -4.59
CA SER A 92 -12.61 -2.21 -3.15
C SER A 92 -13.38 -3.24 -2.31
N HIS A 93 -14.36 -3.96 -2.88
CA HIS A 93 -15.10 -5.05 -2.24
C HIS A 93 -14.43 -6.43 -2.42
N GLN A 94 -13.34 -6.51 -3.19
CA GLN A 94 -12.73 -7.78 -3.59
C GLN A 94 -11.56 -8.15 -2.67
N LEU A 95 -11.90 -8.67 -1.49
CA LEU A 95 -10.96 -9.15 -0.47
C LEU A 95 -10.04 -10.28 -0.98
N ALA A 96 -10.56 -11.17 -1.84
CA ALA A 96 -9.81 -12.30 -2.38
C ALA A 96 -8.59 -11.85 -3.22
N ALA A 97 -8.72 -10.76 -3.97
CA ALA A 97 -7.61 -10.19 -4.75
C ALA A 97 -6.50 -9.60 -3.84
N THR A 98 -6.85 -9.21 -2.62
CA THR A 98 -5.88 -8.74 -1.62
C THR A 98 -5.04 -9.87 -1.05
N ALA A 99 -5.59 -11.07 -0.88
CA ALA A 99 -4.85 -12.23 -0.39
C ALA A 99 -3.75 -12.71 -1.36
N LEU A 100 -3.87 -12.35 -2.65
CA LEU A 100 -2.92 -12.71 -3.70
C LEU A 100 -1.86 -11.63 -3.94
N ALA A 101 -1.96 -10.47 -3.30
CA ALA A 101 -1.04 -9.36 -3.50
C ALA A 101 0.14 -9.46 -2.53
N ASN A 102 1.35 -9.31 -3.05
CA ASN A 102 2.56 -9.13 -2.24
C ASN A 102 3.12 -7.71 -2.28
N GLY A 103 2.51 -6.83 -3.09
CA GLY A 103 2.88 -5.44 -3.17
C GLY A 103 1.70 -4.48 -3.37
N LEU A 104 1.94 -3.22 -3.03
CA LEU A 104 1.09 -2.09 -3.40
C LEU A 104 1.90 -1.14 -4.30
N ALA A 105 1.54 -1.07 -5.57
CA ALA A 105 2.14 -0.13 -6.53
C ALA A 105 1.56 1.27 -6.32
N GLU A 106 2.43 2.26 -6.13
CA GLU A 106 2.08 3.67 -5.96
C GLU A 106 1.92 4.35 -7.32
N VAL A 107 0.69 4.42 -7.82
CA VAL A 107 0.39 4.95 -9.14
C VAL A 107 -0.03 6.43 -9.01
N PRO A 108 0.73 7.37 -9.59
CA PRO A 108 0.44 8.80 -9.47
C PRO A 108 -0.84 9.20 -10.23
N ASP A 109 -1.25 10.46 -10.02
CA ASP A 109 -2.38 11.00 -10.79
C ASP A 109 -2.09 11.03 -12.31
N GLY A 110 -3.09 10.95 -13.18
CA GLY A 110 -2.91 10.84 -14.64
C GLY A 110 -3.61 9.62 -15.30
N PRO A 111 -3.17 9.22 -16.51
CA PRO A 111 -3.83 8.18 -17.31
C PRO A 111 -3.50 6.74 -16.87
N GLY A 112 -2.62 6.58 -15.88
CA GLY A 112 -2.04 5.30 -15.49
C GLY A 112 -0.64 5.08 -16.05
N LEU A 113 -0.19 3.83 -16.07
CA LEU A 113 1.18 3.44 -16.42
C LEU A 113 1.17 2.38 -17.53
N ALA A 114 2.07 2.53 -18.50
CA ALA A 114 2.23 1.57 -19.59
C ALA A 114 3.02 0.33 -19.15
N VAL A 115 2.94 -0.73 -19.96
CA VAL A 115 3.85 -1.88 -19.83
C VAL A 115 5.30 -1.43 -19.94
N GLY A 116 6.18 -2.02 -19.15
CA GLY A 116 7.60 -1.65 -19.04
C GLY A 116 7.88 -0.38 -18.23
N ALA A 117 6.86 0.38 -17.83
CA ALA A 117 7.05 1.53 -16.96
C ALA A 117 7.53 1.10 -15.57
N GLU A 118 8.31 1.96 -14.94
CA GLU A 118 8.76 1.72 -13.58
C GLU A 118 7.81 2.35 -12.55
N VAL A 119 7.60 1.66 -11.44
CA VAL A 119 6.71 2.10 -10.35
C VAL A 119 7.30 1.72 -8.99
N ASP A 120 7.09 2.56 -7.98
CA ASP A 120 7.45 2.19 -6.61
C ASP A 120 6.41 1.22 -6.05
N VAL A 121 6.88 0.10 -5.51
CA VAL A 121 6.04 -0.94 -4.90
C VAL A 121 6.39 -1.06 -3.43
N LEU A 122 5.39 -0.84 -2.58
CA LEU A 122 5.46 -1.16 -1.15
C LEU A 122 5.29 -2.67 -0.96
N LEU A 123 6.30 -3.35 -0.44
CA LEU A 123 6.22 -4.79 -0.18
C LEU A 123 5.37 -5.07 1.07
N ILE A 124 4.37 -5.93 0.96
CA ILE A 124 3.42 -6.22 2.05
C ILE A 124 3.47 -7.67 2.54
N ASP A 125 4.12 -8.57 1.81
CA ASP A 125 4.51 -9.91 2.29
C ASP A 125 5.93 -9.94 2.91
#